data_AF-A0A7W1QF33-F1
#
_entry.id   AF-A0A7W1QF33-F1
#
_cell.length_a   1.000
_cell.length_b   1.000
_cell.length_c   1.000
_cell.angle_alpha   90.00
_cell.angle_beta   90.00
_cell.angle_gamma   90.00
#
_symmetry.space_group_name_H-M   'P 1'
#
loop_
_entity.id
_entity.type
_entity.pdbx_description
1 polymer ?
#
loop_
_entity_poly.entity_id
_entity_poly.type
_entity_poly.pdbx_seq_one_letter_code
_entity_poly.pdbx_strand_id
1 'polypeptide(L)'
;MPATQLRRPTEHRPDAARRADGDRCSSAGARVHDRVKDLLDASPREGRTLEDVLSGAWEELSAHRAATCLVCDGVMEPRYGSGPFAVGGRCRHCRSELG
;
A
#
# COMPACT_ATOMS: atom_id res chain seq x y z
N MET A 1 46.78 -56.55 -55.02
CA MET A 1 45.55 -57.22 -54.53
C MET A 1 44.82 -56.24 -53.63
N PRO A 2 43.54 -55.90 -53.89
CA PRO A 2 42.89 -54.68 -53.42
C PRO A 2 42.12 -54.88 -52.10
N ALA A 3 41.92 -53.80 -51.35
CA ALA A 3 40.75 -53.65 -50.49
C ALA A 3 40.42 -52.17 -50.31
N THR A 4 39.52 -51.70 -51.16
CA THR A 4 38.68 -50.52 -50.94
C THR A 4 38.01 -50.62 -49.57
N GLN A 5 38.23 -49.63 -48.72
CA GLN A 5 37.40 -49.40 -47.53
C GLN A 5 37.02 -47.92 -47.51
N LEU A 6 35.85 -47.60 -48.06
CA LEU A 6 35.12 -46.38 -47.74
C LEU A 6 34.86 -46.37 -46.24
N ARG A 7 35.40 -45.38 -45.52
CA ARG A 7 34.92 -45.04 -44.18
C ARG A 7 34.52 -43.57 -44.12
N ARG A 8 33.33 -43.41 -43.53
CA ARG A 8 32.46 -42.24 -43.48
C ARG A 8 33.16 -40.97 -42.97
N PRO A 9 32.75 -39.77 -43.42
CA PRO A 9 33.12 -38.54 -42.76
C PRO A 9 32.53 -38.56 -41.35
N THR A 10 33.38 -38.55 -40.33
CA THR A 10 32.92 -38.36 -38.96
C THR A 10 32.57 -36.89 -38.82
N GLU A 11 31.30 -36.66 -38.56
CA GLU A 11 30.66 -35.36 -38.64
C GLU A 11 31.25 -34.41 -37.62
N HIS A 12 31.33 -33.16 -38.07
CA HIS A 12 31.60 -31.97 -37.30
C HIS A 12 30.94 -32.08 -35.91
N ARG A 13 31.76 -32.03 -34.85
CA ARG A 13 31.28 -31.93 -33.48
C ARG A 13 31.11 -30.44 -33.16
N PRO A 14 29.89 -29.86 -33.23
CA PRO A 14 29.68 -28.53 -32.67
C PRO A 14 29.80 -28.63 -31.15
N ASP A 15 30.81 -27.96 -30.63
CA ASP A 15 30.95 -27.69 -29.20
C ASP A 15 29.87 -26.66 -28.82
N ALA A 16 28.66 -27.15 -28.55
CA ALA A 16 27.50 -26.35 -28.21
C ALA A 16 26.81 -26.95 -26.98
N ALA A 17 27.51 -26.90 -25.84
CA ALA A 17 26.89 -27.14 -24.54
C ALA A 17 27.35 -26.07 -23.54
N ARG A 18 27.10 -24.81 -23.89
CA ARG A 18 27.10 -23.74 -22.89
C ARG A 18 25.91 -22.83 -23.12
N ARG A 19 24.76 -23.24 -22.60
CA ARG A 19 23.60 -22.40 -22.24
C ARG A 19 22.51 -23.29 -21.64
N ALA A 20 22.33 -23.20 -20.32
CA ALA A 20 21.04 -23.31 -19.64
C ALA A 20 21.21 -23.08 -18.12
N ASP A 21 21.77 -21.94 -17.73
CA ASP A 21 21.56 -21.38 -16.39
C ASP A 21 20.50 -20.29 -16.54
N GLY A 22 19.23 -20.68 -16.51
CA GLY A 22 18.11 -19.77 -16.81
C GLY A 22 16.89 -19.91 -15.90
N ASP A 23 16.88 -20.82 -14.93
CA ASP A 23 15.63 -21.14 -14.20
C ASP A 23 15.72 -21.09 -12.67
N ARG A 24 16.81 -20.55 -12.11
CA ARG A 24 16.90 -20.35 -10.65
C ARG A 24 16.38 -18.99 -10.18
N CYS A 25 16.05 -18.05 -11.08
CA CYS A 25 15.43 -16.77 -10.73
C CYS A 25 13.89 -16.80 -10.68
N SER A 26 13.23 -17.78 -11.31
CA SER A 26 11.76 -17.79 -11.47
C SER A 26 10.99 -18.07 -10.17
N SER A 27 11.55 -18.86 -9.25
CA SER A 27 10.87 -19.18 -7.97
C SER A 27 11.04 -18.12 -6.87
N ALA A 28 12.00 -17.20 -7.04
CA ALA A 28 12.16 -16.03 -6.17
C ALA A 28 11.19 -14.92 -6.59
N GLY A 29 11.04 -14.67 -7.90
CA GLY A 29 10.09 -13.70 -8.44
C GLY A 29 8.64 -14.01 -8.08
N ALA A 30 8.24 -15.28 -8.15
CA ALA A 30 6.89 -15.70 -7.75
C ALA A 30 6.60 -15.42 -6.27
N ARG A 31 7.57 -15.66 -5.37
CA ARG A 31 7.43 -15.39 -3.93
C ARG A 31 7.40 -13.91 -3.59
N VAL A 32 8.15 -13.09 -4.33
CA VAL A 32 8.11 -11.63 -4.17
C VAL A 32 6.78 -11.10 -4.69
N HIS A 33 6.31 -11.58 -5.84
CA HIS A 33 5.04 -11.15 -6.42
C HIS A 33 3.85 -11.51 -5.54
N ASP A 34 3.81 -12.72 -4.98
CA ASP A 34 2.77 -13.18 -4.04
C ASP A 34 2.74 -12.31 -2.78
N ARG A 35 3.91 -12.04 -2.18
CA ARG A 35 4.03 -11.19 -0.99
C ARG A 35 3.71 -9.71 -1.25
N VAL A 36 4.10 -9.19 -2.41
CA VAL A 36 3.73 -7.84 -2.85
C VAL A 36 2.22 -7.77 -3.11
N LYS A 37 1.64 -8.81 -3.70
CA LYS A 37 0.21 -8.93 -3.88
C LYS A 37 -0.52 -8.98 -2.54
N ASP A 38 -0.04 -9.72 -1.54
CA ASP A 38 -0.63 -9.73 -0.19
C ASP A 38 -0.56 -8.37 0.50
N LEU A 39 0.50 -7.59 0.27
CA LEU A 39 0.62 -6.22 0.80
C LEU A 39 -0.27 -5.22 0.07
N LEU A 40 -0.60 -5.47 -1.20
CA LEU A 40 -1.51 -4.67 -2.01
C LEU A 40 -2.99 -5.07 -1.80
N ASP A 41 -3.24 -6.36 -1.56
CA ASP A 41 -4.54 -6.98 -1.29
C ASP A 41 -4.93 -6.92 0.19
N ALA A 42 -3.95 -6.59 1.06
CA ALA A 42 -4.19 -5.94 2.34
C ALA A 42 -4.91 -4.61 2.07
N SER A 43 -6.20 -4.73 1.79
CA SER A 43 -7.17 -3.68 1.67
C SER A 43 -6.88 -2.69 2.80
N PRO A 44 -6.80 -1.37 2.53
CA PRO A 44 -6.57 -0.40 3.59
C PRO A 44 -7.53 -0.73 4.72
N ARG A 45 -7.01 -1.16 5.89
CA ARG A 45 -7.79 -1.48 7.10
C ARG A 45 -8.93 -0.48 7.13
N GLU A 46 -10.19 -0.88 6.88
CA GLU A 46 -11.34 -0.01 6.60
C GLU A 46 -11.18 1.35 7.29
N GLY A 47 -10.49 2.22 6.56
CA GLY A 47 -9.72 3.28 7.21
C GLY A 47 -10.61 4.47 7.10
N ARG A 48 -11.26 4.85 8.21
CA ARG A 48 -12.09 6.05 8.24
C ARG A 48 -11.35 7.14 7.49
N THR A 49 -11.97 7.60 6.42
CA THR A 49 -11.40 8.62 5.57
C THR A 49 -11.23 9.90 6.39
N LEU A 50 -10.40 10.82 5.93
CA LEU A 50 -10.31 12.13 6.58
C LEU A 50 -11.69 12.81 6.63
N GLU A 51 -12.50 12.64 5.60
CA GLU A 51 -13.88 13.13 5.53
C GLU A 51 -14.75 12.49 6.62
N ASP A 52 -14.65 11.19 6.87
CA ASP A 52 -15.40 10.51 7.95
C ASP A 52 -14.99 11.05 9.32
N VAL A 53 -13.70 11.30 9.51
CA VAL A 53 -13.14 11.83 10.76
C VAL A 53 -13.57 13.28 10.97
N LEU A 54 -13.52 14.12 9.93
CA LEU A 54 -13.98 15.51 9.96
C LEU A 54 -15.48 15.60 10.19
N SER A 55 -16.26 14.81 9.45
CA SER A 55 -17.72 14.79 9.53
C SER A 55 -18.20 14.33 10.91
N GLY A 56 -17.57 13.28 11.47
CA GLY A 56 -17.88 12.82 12.82
C GLY A 56 -17.54 13.87 13.89
N ALA A 57 -16.42 14.59 13.75
CA ALA A 57 -16.10 15.70 14.66
C ALA A 57 -17.13 16.84 14.55
N TRP A 58 -17.56 17.18 13.34
CA TRP A 58 -18.60 18.19 13.11
C TRP A 58 -19.97 17.77 13.65
N GLU A 59 -20.33 16.50 13.57
CA GLU A 59 -21.58 15.98 14.12
C GLU A 59 -21.64 16.17 15.65
N GLU A 60 -20.55 15.84 16.35
CA GLU A 60 -20.46 16.05 17.80
C GLU A 60 -20.58 17.55 18.16
N LEU A 61 -19.83 18.41 17.48
CA LEU A 61 -19.81 19.85 17.77
C LEU A 61 -21.15 20.53 17.44
N SER A 62 -21.77 20.16 16.30
CA SER A 62 -23.08 20.68 15.90
C SER A 62 -24.20 20.21 16.84
N ALA A 63 -24.03 19.05 17.47
CA ALA A 63 -24.92 18.55 18.53
C ALA A 63 -24.59 19.13 19.93
N HIS A 64 -23.80 20.20 20.02
CA HIS A 64 -23.38 20.85 21.26
C HIS A 64 -22.51 19.97 22.18
N ARG A 65 -21.86 18.94 21.64
CA ARG A 65 -20.99 18.01 22.38
C ARG A 65 -19.52 18.28 22.07
N ALA A 66 -18.63 17.87 22.98
CA ALA A 66 -17.19 17.95 22.75
C ALA A 66 -16.74 16.82 21.81
N ALA A 67 -15.82 17.14 20.91
CA ALA A 67 -15.21 16.18 19.98
C ALA A 67 -13.75 15.88 20.36
N THR A 68 -13.17 14.85 19.73
CA THR A 68 -11.73 14.58 19.80
C THR A 68 -10.98 15.51 18.86
N CYS A 69 -9.90 16.13 19.32
CA CYS A 69 -9.05 16.97 18.51
C CYS A 69 -8.24 16.15 17.51
N LEU A 70 -8.37 16.46 16.22
CA LEU A 70 -7.70 15.75 15.13
C LEU A 70 -6.17 15.93 15.08
N VAL A 71 -5.61 16.79 15.95
CA VAL A 71 -4.18 17.13 15.98
C VAL A 71 -3.46 16.52 17.19
N CYS A 72 -4.11 16.48 18.34
CA CYS A 72 -3.48 16.06 19.60
C CYS A 72 -4.32 15.05 20.41
N ASP A 73 -5.43 14.56 19.85
CA ASP A 73 -6.40 13.67 20.49
C ASP A 73 -7.03 14.20 21.79
N GLY A 74 -6.76 15.47 22.15
CA GLY A 74 -7.36 16.14 23.30
C GLY A 74 -8.80 16.59 23.08
N VAL A 75 -9.42 17.17 24.11
CA VAL A 75 -10.81 17.64 24.05
C VAL A 75 -10.92 18.90 23.18
N MET A 76 -11.84 18.86 22.21
CA MET A 76 -12.24 19.99 21.37
C MET A 76 -13.66 20.43 21.74
N GLU A 77 -13.79 21.67 22.21
CA GLU A 77 -15.08 22.24 22.64
C GLU A 77 -15.75 23.01 21.49
N PRO A 78 -17.10 22.98 21.38
CA PRO A 78 -17.83 23.78 20.42
C PRO A 78 -17.55 25.28 20.60
N ARG A 79 -17.36 25.97 19.47
CA ARG A 79 -17.26 27.44 19.42
C ARG A 79 -18.56 27.98 18.86
N TYR A 80 -19.16 28.95 19.55
CA TYR A 80 -20.40 29.61 19.15
C TYR A 80 -20.13 31.02 18.61
N GLY A 81 -20.89 31.40 17.59
CA GLY A 81 -20.97 32.78 17.11
C GLY A 81 -22.16 33.50 17.74
N SER A 82 -22.76 34.44 17.00
CA SER A 82 -23.96 35.17 17.44
C SER A 82 -25.26 34.35 17.33
N GLY A 83 -25.21 33.13 16.77
CA GLY A 83 -26.35 32.24 16.57
C GLY A 83 -26.37 31.06 17.55
N PRO A 84 -27.45 30.26 17.54
CA PRO A 84 -27.59 29.14 18.47
C PRO A 84 -26.73 27.93 18.09
N PHE A 85 -26.19 27.87 16.87
CA PHE A 85 -25.41 26.73 16.38
C PHE A 85 -23.90 26.92 16.60
N ALA A 86 -23.19 25.81 16.80
CA ALA A 86 -21.74 25.81 16.78
C ALA A 86 -21.23 26.19 15.38
N VAL A 87 -20.28 27.12 15.34
CA VAL A 87 -19.59 27.57 14.12
C VAL A 87 -18.24 26.90 13.94
N GLY A 88 -17.96 25.86 14.72
CA GLY A 88 -16.67 25.19 14.79
C GLY A 88 -16.35 24.62 16.15
N GLY A 89 -15.10 24.23 16.34
CA GLY A 89 -14.54 23.74 17.59
C GLY A 89 -13.14 24.29 17.85
N ARG A 90 -12.77 24.38 19.13
CA ARG A 90 -11.43 24.79 19.57
C ARG A 90 -10.89 23.78 20.57
N CYS A 91 -9.70 23.26 20.31
CA CYS A 91 -9.05 22.36 21.25
C CYS A 91 -8.58 23.12 22.50
N ARG A 92 -8.87 22.59 23.69
CA ARG A 92 -8.40 23.17 24.96
C ARG A 92 -6.89 23.03 25.15
N HIS A 93 -6.27 22.04 24.51
CA HIS A 93 -4.88 21.70 24.73
C HIS A 93 -3.94 22.34 23.68
N CYS A 94 -4.06 21.96 22.40
CA CYS A 94 -3.19 22.48 21.34
C CYS A 94 -3.70 23.79 20.73
N ARG A 95 -4.91 24.24 21.09
CA ARG A 95 -5.59 25.44 20.55
C ARG A 95 -5.91 25.39 19.05
N SER A 96 -5.76 24.25 18.39
CA SER A 96 -6.21 24.05 17.02
C SER A 96 -7.71 24.33 16.90
N GLU A 97 -8.08 24.93 15.78
CA GLU A 97 -9.47 25.28 15.44
C GLU A 97 -9.96 24.40 14.30
N LEU A 98 -11.24 24.06 14.34
CA LEU A 98 -11.99 23.43 13.27
C LEU A 98 -13.17 24.36 12.96
N GLY A 99 -13.33 24.86 11.74
CA GLY A 99 -14.30 25.89 11.42
C GLY A 99 -14.54 26.03 9.93
#